data_AF-A0A3N5KX60-F1
#
_entry.id   AF-A0A3N5KX60-F1
#
_cell.length_a   1.000
_cell.length_b   1.000
_cell.length_c   1.000
_cell.angle_alpha   90.00
_cell.angle_beta   90.00
_cell.angle_gamma   90.00
#
_symmetry.space_group_name_H-M   'P 1'
#
loop_
_entity.id
_entity.type
_entity.pdbx_description
1 polymer ?
#
loop_
_entity_poly.entity_id
_entity_poly.type
_entity_poly.pdbx_seq_one_letter_code
_entity_poly.pdbx_strand_id
1 'polypeptide(L)'
;MELTLEKQINCPVSSVYKAFTDAAVLSQWFTSNAKVDLRVGGRYSNDDNDEGKYLEIQPNKLVKFTWDNKNYCPGTEVSVFFNGGDKTTDVTLIHHNLATEKHVNSMKSGWTWALANVKLYLEEGKKIGYEEWLKTISNEQLAMNN
;
A
#
# COMPACT_ATOMS: atom_id res chain seq x y z
N MET A 1 -7.48 -11.34 12.81
CA MET A 1 -8.15 -10.04 12.63
C MET A 1 -7.89 -9.52 11.23
N GLU A 2 -8.64 -8.51 10.80
CA GLU A 2 -8.43 -7.84 9.53
C GLU A 2 -8.47 -6.33 9.67
N LEU A 3 -7.83 -5.64 8.72
CA LEU A 3 -7.78 -4.20 8.61
C LEU A 3 -8.23 -3.82 7.20
N THR A 4 -9.26 -2.98 7.11
CA THR A 4 -9.72 -2.40 5.84
C THR A 4 -9.44 -0.91 5.83
N LEU A 5 -8.83 -0.44 4.73
CA LEU A 5 -8.55 0.96 4.49
C LEU A 5 -8.99 1.33 3.07
N GLU A 6 -9.52 2.53 2.91
CA GLU A 6 -10.01 3.03 1.64
C GLU A 6 -9.37 4.38 1.32
N LYS A 7 -8.98 4.57 0.06
CA LYS A 7 -8.43 5.84 -0.41
C LYS A 7 -8.83 6.09 -1.86
N GLN A 8 -9.40 7.25 -2.10
CA GLN A 8 -9.66 7.75 -3.44
C GLN A 8 -8.43 8.50 -4.00
N ILE A 9 -8.05 8.14 -5.22
CA ILE A 9 -6.93 8.72 -5.97
C ILE A 9 -7.47 9.28 -7.29
N ASN A 10 -7.16 10.53 -7.60
CA ASN A 10 -7.56 11.27 -8.79
C ASN A 10 -6.66 10.91 -9.99
N CYS A 11 -6.53 9.61 -10.27
CA CYS A 11 -5.79 9.07 -11.39
C CYS A 11 -6.54 7.90 -12.04
N PRO A 12 -6.24 7.61 -13.32
CA PRO A 12 -6.78 6.43 -13.99
C PRO A 12 -6.41 5.13 -13.26
N VAL A 13 -7.34 4.17 -13.26
CA VAL A 13 -7.15 2.88 -12.59
C VAL A 13 -5.90 2.13 -13.07
N SER A 14 -5.53 2.28 -14.33
CA SER A 14 -4.31 1.70 -14.89
C SER A 14 -3.04 2.25 -14.25
N SER A 15 -2.99 3.55 -13.96
CA SER A 15 -1.84 4.19 -13.31
C SER A 15 -1.73 3.76 -11.85
N VAL A 16 -2.87 3.71 -11.17
CA VAL A 16 -2.94 3.24 -9.78
C VAL A 16 -2.53 1.77 -9.69
N TYR A 17 -3.12 0.89 -10.52
CA TYR A 17 -2.77 -0.52 -10.57
C TYR A 17 -1.27 -0.74 -10.84
N LYS A 18 -0.69 0.03 -11.79
CA LYS A 18 0.75 -0.02 -12.07
C LYS A 18 1.60 0.36 -10.84
N ALA A 19 1.15 1.32 -10.03
CA ALA A 19 1.88 1.74 -8.84
C ALA A 19 2.03 0.64 -7.77
N PHE A 20 1.16 -0.38 -7.78
CA PHE A 20 1.22 -1.54 -6.88
C PHE A 20 1.85 -2.80 -7.50
N THR A 21 2.10 -2.81 -8.81
CA THR A 21 2.49 -4.01 -9.55
C THR A 21 3.80 -3.88 -10.33
N ASP A 22 4.25 -2.66 -10.56
CA ASP A 22 5.51 -2.37 -11.24
C ASP A 22 6.62 -2.13 -10.21
N ALA A 23 7.67 -2.95 -10.27
CA ALA A 23 8.83 -2.86 -9.39
C ALA A 23 9.52 -1.48 -9.43
N ALA A 24 9.65 -0.89 -10.62
CA ALA A 24 10.30 0.40 -10.77
C ALA A 24 9.46 1.49 -10.13
N VAL A 25 8.13 1.45 -10.28
CA VAL A 25 7.23 2.42 -9.65
C VAL A 25 7.16 2.23 -8.14
N LEU A 26 7.04 0.99 -7.64
CA LEU A 26 7.10 0.69 -6.21
C LEU A 26 8.40 1.22 -5.57
N SER A 27 9.52 1.12 -6.30
CA SER A 27 10.82 1.63 -5.85
C SER A 27 10.91 3.16 -5.80
N GLN A 28 9.95 3.89 -6.40
CA GLN A 28 9.93 5.35 -6.36
C GLN A 28 9.24 5.90 -5.11
N TRP A 29 8.17 5.23 -4.67
CA TRP A 29 7.28 5.76 -3.63
C TRP A 29 7.19 4.88 -2.39
N PHE A 30 7.19 3.54 -2.51
CA PHE A 30 6.89 2.66 -1.40
C PHE A 30 8.14 2.18 -0.66
N THR A 31 9.14 1.69 -1.39
CA THR A 31 10.33 1.02 -0.83
C THR A 31 11.55 1.25 -1.73
N SER A 32 12.70 0.68 -1.39
CA SER A 32 13.90 0.66 -2.22
C SER A 32 14.13 -0.73 -2.82
N ASN A 33 14.66 -0.79 -4.05
CA ASN A 33 15.02 -2.02 -4.75
C ASN A 33 13.91 -3.09 -4.77
N ALA A 34 12.67 -2.68 -5.02
CA ALA A 34 11.57 -3.61 -5.17
C ALA A 34 11.84 -4.55 -6.35
N LYS A 35 11.61 -5.84 -6.13
CA LYS A 35 11.64 -6.88 -7.16
C LYS A 35 10.26 -7.49 -7.22
N VAL A 36 9.69 -7.55 -8.42
CA VAL A 36 8.33 -8.05 -8.65
C VAL A 36 8.34 -9.02 -9.82
N ASP A 37 7.88 -10.25 -9.59
CA ASP A 37 7.50 -11.22 -10.62
C ASP A 37 5.96 -11.22 -10.71
N LEU A 38 5.40 -10.31 -11.52
CA LEU A 38 3.96 -10.07 -11.61
C LEU A 38 3.24 -11.17 -12.40
N ARG A 39 3.01 -12.30 -11.74
CA ARG A 39 2.17 -13.39 -12.23
C ARG A 39 1.57 -14.12 -11.04
N VAL A 40 0.43 -14.78 -11.23
CA VAL A 40 -0.10 -15.68 -10.20
C VAL A 40 0.95 -16.75 -9.90
N GLY A 41 1.35 -16.84 -8.64
CA GLY A 41 2.45 -17.70 -8.22
C GLY A 41 3.84 -17.05 -8.17
N GLY A 42 4.00 -15.86 -8.76
CA GLY A 42 5.25 -15.10 -8.75
C GLY A 42 5.51 -14.48 -7.38
N ARG A 43 6.77 -14.11 -7.13
CA ARG A 43 7.24 -13.57 -5.84
C ARG A 43 7.55 -12.08 -5.95
N TYR A 44 7.45 -11.39 -4.82
CA TYR A 44 8.02 -10.06 -4.68
C TYR A 44 8.96 -10.01 -3.47
N SER A 45 9.89 -9.06 -3.49
CA SER A 45 10.79 -8.77 -2.37
C SER A 45 11.29 -7.34 -2.41
N ASN A 46 11.67 -6.75 -1.27
CA ASN A 46 12.34 -5.46 -1.19
C ASN A 46 13.50 -5.46 -0.18
N ASP A 47 14.20 -4.32 -0.04
CA ASP A 47 15.30 -4.17 0.92
C ASP A 47 14.82 -4.04 2.39
N ASP A 48 13.52 -3.81 2.61
CA ASP A 48 12.90 -3.76 3.94
C ASP A 48 12.64 -5.17 4.54
N ASN A 49 13.10 -6.22 3.85
CA ASN A 49 12.84 -7.63 4.14
C ASN A 49 11.36 -8.03 4.04
N ASP A 50 10.55 -7.26 3.31
CA ASP A 50 9.23 -7.71 2.90
C ASP A 50 9.41 -8.67 1.74
N GLU A 51 8.86 -9.87 1.88
CA GLU A 51 8.72 -10.80 0.77
C GLU A 51 7.31 -11.38 0.72
N GLY A 52 6.96 -11.94 -0.42
CA GLY A 52 5.64 -12.51 -0.59
C GLY A 52 5.40 -13.12 -1.95
N LYS A 53 4.18 -13.59 -2.15
CA LYS A 53 3.75 -14.29 -3.36
C LYS A 53 2.40 -13.78 -3.83
N TYR A 54 2.26 -13.50 -5.12
CA TYR A 54 0.97 -13.15 -5.71
C TYR A 54 0.06 -14.37 -5.77
N LEU A 55 -1.11 -14.26 -5.14
CA LEU A 55 -2.13 -15.30 -5.07
C LEU A 55 -3.15 -15.13 -6.19
N GLU A 56 -3.56 -13.89 -6.46
CA GLU A 56 -4.53 -13.56 -7.50
C GLU A 56 -4.20 -12.22 -8.12
N ILE A 57 -4.33 -12.12 -9.44
CA ILE A 57 -4.07 -10.90 -10.18
C ILE A 57 -5.20 -10.73 -11.19
N GLN A 58 -5.99 -9.69 -11.01
CA GLN A 58 -6.96 -9.20 -11.99
C GLN A 58 -6.54 -7.78 -12.41
N PRO A 59 -6.02 -7.60 -13.63
CA PRO A 59 -5.58 -6.30 -14.12
C PRO A 59 -6.62 -5.21 -13.88
N ASN A 60 -6.21 -4.09 -13.28
CA ASN A 60 -7.04 -2.93 -12.97
C ASN A 60 -8.24 -3.21 -12.04
N LYS A 61 -8.26 -4.34 -11.32
CA LYS A 61 -9.39 -4.73 -10.46
C LYS A 61 -8.95 -5.24 -9.10
N LEU A 62 -8.00 -6.16 -9.07
CA LEU A 62 -7.58 -6.84 -7.83
C LEU A 62 -6.13 -7.29 -7.93
N VAL A 63 -5.38 -7.09 -6.85
CA VAL A 63 -4.11 -7.76 -6.62
C VAL A 63 -4.16 -8.34 -5.21
N LYS A 64 -4.04 -9.66 -5.11
CA LYS A 64 -3.94 -10.38 -3.84
C LYS A 64 -2.56 -11.00 -3.72
N PHE A 65 -1.89 -10.78 -2.59
CA PHE A 65 -0.58 -11.32 -2.32
C PHE A 65 -0.40 -11.69 -0.84
N THR A 66 0.50 -12.62 -0.55
CA THR A 66 0.95 -12.89 0.81
C THR A 66 1.97 -11.85 1.22
N TRP A 67 1.97 -11.45 2.48
CA TRP A 67 3.03 -10.63 3.07
C TRP A 67 3.70 -11.43 4.18
N ASP A 68 4.98 -11.71 3.96
CA ASP A 68 5.89 -12.28 4.94
C ASP A 68 6.95 -11.24 5.30
N ASN A 69 6.82 -10.64 6.49
CA ASN A 69 7.92 -9.90 7.10
C ASN A 69 8.24 -10.50 8.46
N LYS A 70 9.44 -11.07 8.59
CA LYS A 70 9.92 -11.76 9.80
C LYS A 70 9.95 -10.85 11.04
N ASN A 71 10.09 -9.54 10.86
CA ASN A 71 10.21 -8.57 11.95
C ASN A 71 8.86 -8.02 12.41
N TYR A 72 7.81 -8.12 11.59
CA TYR A 72 6.51 -7.52 11.87
C TYR A 72 5.40 -8.55 11.95
N CYS A 73 5.11 -9.25 10.85
CA CYS A 73 4.08 -10.28 10.81
C CYS A 73 4.34 -11.23 9.64
N PRO A 74 4.81 -12.45 9.89
CA PRO A 74 4.90 -13.47 8.85
C PRO A 74 3.52 -14.06 8.55
N GLY A 75 3.29 -14.45 7.30
CA GLY A 75 2.17 -15.26 6.85
C GLY A 75 0.84 -14.52 6.76
N THR A 76 0.84 -13.21 6.54
CA THR A 76 -0.39 -12.45 6.35
C THR A 76 -0.79 -12.35 4.88
N GLU A 77 -2.02 -11.90 4.62
CA GLU A 77 -2.53 -11.74 3.27
C GLU A 77 -3.01 -10.31 3.06
N VAL A 78 -2.66 -9.73 1.92
CA VAL A 78 -3.08 -8.40 1.52
C VAL A 78 -3.85 -8.50 0.21
N SER A 79 -5.04 -7.93 0.19
CA SER A 79 -5.90 -7.81 -0.98
C SER A 79 -6.10 -6.33 -1.28
N VAL A 80 -5.70 -5.90 -2.47
CA VAL A 80 -5.89 -4.52 -2.93
C VAL A 80 -6.87 -4.54 -4.08
N PHE A 81 -8.04 -3.94 -3.86
CA PHE A 81 -9.08 -3.76 -4.85
C PHE A 81 -8.97 -2.38 -5.46
N PHE A 82 -9.18 -2.31 -6.76
CA PHE A 82 -9.17 -1.09 -7.53
C PHE A 82 -10.53 -0.94 -8.20
N ASN A 83 -11.30 0.06 -7.78
CA ASN A 83 -12.57 0.38 -8.38
C ASN A 83 -12.49 1.79 -8.95
N GLY A 84 -12.33 1.90 -10.26
CA GLY A 84 -12.08 3.18 -10.89
C GLY A 84 -12.21 3.15 -12.41
N GLY A 85 -12.20 4.34 -12.99
CA GLY A 85 -12.22 4.55 -14.43
C GLY A 85 -11.01 5.37 -14.88
N ASP A 86 -11.25 6.29 -15.82
CA ASP A 86 -10.18 7.07 -16.46
C ASP A 86 -9.74 8.31 -15.66
N LYS A 87 -10.47 8.68 -14.60
CA LYS A 87 -10.25 9.94 -13.87
C LYS A 87 -9.97 9.74 -12.39
N THR A 88 -10.71 8.83 -11.76
CA THR A 88 -10.62 8.56 -10.33
C THR A 88 -10.65 7.06 -10.09
N THR A 89 -9.95 6.64 -9.04
CA THR A 89 -9.87 5.26 -8.60
C THR A 89 -9.99 5.20 -7.08
N ASP A 90 -10.97 4.44 -6.62
CA ASP A 90 -11.12 4.06 -5.23
C ASP A 90 -10.30 2.80 -4.98
N VAL A 91 -9.31 2.91 -4.10
CA VAL A 91 -8.45 1.80 -3.67
C VAL A 91 -8.95 1.31 -2.33
N THR A 92 -9.33 0.04 -2.26
CA THR A 92 -9.66 -0.64 -1.00
C THR A 92 -8.57 -1.64 -0.70
N LEU A 93 -7.84 -1.41 0.39
CA LEU A 93 -6.81 -2.31 0.89
C LEU A 93 -7.34 -3.08 2.09
N ILE A 94 -7.26 -4.40 2.02
CA ILE A 94 -7.67 -5.31 3.09
C ILE A 94 -6.46 -6.17 3.48
N HIS A 95 -6.06 -6.09 4.75
CA HIS A 95 -4.98 -6.89 5.32
C HIS A 95 -5.58 -7.92 6.29
N HIS A 96 -5.53 -9.19 5.92
CA HIS A 96 -6.06 -10.32 6.69
C HIS A 96 -4.97 -11.04 7.50
N ASN A 97 -5.41 -11.94 8.38
CA ASN A 97 -4.56 -12.80 9.22
C ASN A 97 -3.65 -12.05 10.21
N LEU A 98 -4.07 -10.86 10.65
CA LEU A 98 -3.37 -10.11 11.69
C LEU A 98 -3.58 -10.78 13.06
N ALA A 99 -2.48 -11.16 13.72
CA ALA A 99 -2.50 -11.95 14.95
C ALA A 99 -2.92 -11.16 16.20
N THR A 100 -2.54 -9.88 16.31
CA THR A 100 -2.76 -9.05 17.51
C THR A 100 -3.26 -7.65 17.14
N GLU A 101 -3.99 -6.99 18.04
CA GLU A 101 -4.44 -5.60 17.84
C GLU A 101 -3.27 -4.62 17.69
N LYS A 102 -2.13 -4.92 18.35
CA LYS A 102 -0.90 -4.15 18.20
C LYS A 102 -0.39 -4.21 16.74
N HIS A 103 -0.44 -5.38 16.10
CA HIS A 103 -0.10 -5.50 14.69
C HIS A 103 -1.10 -4.77 13.80
N VAL A 104 -2.41 -4.85 14.10
CA VAL A 104 -3.45 -4.10 13.38
C VAL A 104 -3.15 -2.60 13.43
N ASN A 105 -2.90 -2.03 14.60
CA ASN A 105 -2.62 -0.60 14.76
C ASN A 105 -1.32 -0.17 14.06
N SER A 106 -0.26 -0.98 14.17
CA SER A 106 1.01 -0.71 13.46
C SER A 106 0.82 -0.73 11.94
N MET A 107 0.13 -1.75 11.42
CA MET A 107 -0.16 -1.88 9.98
C MET A 107 -1.11 -0.79 9.50
N LYS A 108 -2.06 -0.36 10.34
CA LYS A 108 -2.96 0.75 10.04
C LYS A 108 -2.19 2.03 9.78
N SER A 109 -1.26 2.41 10.65
CA SER A 109 -0.43 3.59 10.45
C SER A 109 0.43 3.50 9.18
N GLY A 110 1.11 2.35 8.97
CA GLY A 110 1.95 2.13 7.80
C GLY A 110 1.17 2.18 6.48
N TRP A 111 0.02 1.50 6.41
CA TRP A 111 -0.82 1.51 5.22
C TRP A 111 -1.50 2.85 4.98
N THR A 112 -1.89 3.57 6.03
CA THR A 112 -2.48 4.92 5.88
C THR A 112 -1.46 5.87 5.27
N TRP A 113 -0.20 5.82 5.74
CA TRP A 113 0.90 6.56 5.11
C TRP A 113 1.12 6.12 3.66
N ALA A 114 1.21 4.81 3.40
CA ALA A 114 1.46 4.29 2.05
C ALA A 114 0.37 4.76 1.06
N LEU A 115 -0.89 4.68 1.43
CA LEU A 115 -2.02 5.16 0.62
C LEU A 115 -2.00 6.69 0.42
N ALA A 116 -1.56 7.46 1.41
CA ALA A 116 -1.39 8.90 1.27
C ALA A 116 -0.21 9.25 0.35
N ASN A 117 0.90 8.53 0.47
CA ASN A 117 2.11 8.76 -0.31
C ASN A 117 1.92 8.36 -1.78
N VAL A 118 1.27 7.23 -2.09
CA VAL A 118 0.95 6.86 -3.48
C VAL A 118 -0.01 7.87 -4.12
N LYS A 119 -0.98 8.39 -3.36
CA LYS A 119 -1.88 9.44 -3.84
C LYS A 119 -1.09 10.69 -4.22
N LEU A 120 -0.22 11.17 -3.32
CA LEU A 120 0.61 12.35 -3.56
C LEU A 120 1.58 12.15 -4.73
N TYR A 121 2.15 10.95 -4.85
CA TYR A 121 3.05 10.58 -5.94
C TYR A 121 2.33 10.57 -7.29
N LEU A 122 1.13 10.00 -7.37
CA LEU A 122 0.37 9.91 -8.61
C LEU A 122 -0.27 11.25 -9.01
N GLU A 123 -0.76 12.04 -8.06
CA GLU A 123 -1.46 13.30 -8.34
C GLU A 123 -0.50 14.49 -8.53
N GLU A 124 0.55 14.58 -7.72
CA GLU A 124 1.47 15.72 -7.71
C GLU A 124 2.90 15.38 -8.14
N GLY A 125 3.23 14.10 -8.29
CA GLY A 125 4.62 13.67 -8.56
C GLY A 125 5.55 13.87 -7.35
N LYS A 126 5.00 14.11 -6.16
CA LYS A 126 5.76 14.32 -4.91
C LYS A 126 5.70 13.08 -4.03
N LYS A 127 6.71 12.89 -3.20
CA LYS A 127 6.75 11.82 -2.19
C LYS A 127 6.90 12.43 -0.80
N ILE A 128 6.31 11.78 0.19
CA ILE A 128 6.42 12.18 1.59
C ILE A 128 6.98 11.01 2.40
N GLY A 129 8.07 11.26 3.14
CA GLY A 129 8.63 10.24 4.04
C GLY A 129 7.68 9.96 5.21
N TYR A 130 7.76 8.76 5.79
CA TYR A 130 6.92 8.38 6.93
C TYR A 130 7.05 9.36 8.11
N GLU A 131 8.26 9.76 8.46
CA GLU A 131 8.49 10.72 9.55
C GLU A 131 7.93 12.12 9.25
N GLU A 132 8.00 12.55 7.99
CA GLU A 132 7.47 13.84 7.57
C GLU A 132 5.94 13.83 7.58
N TRP A 133 5.33 12.75 7.11
CA TRP A 133 3.89 12.53 7.17
C TRP A 133 3.36 12.46 8.61
N LEU A 134 4.10 11.85 9.54
CA LEU A 134 3.72 11.86 10.95
C LEU A 134 3.67 13.29 11.51
N LYS A 135 4.58 14.17 11.10
CA LYS A 135 4.57 15.58 11.50
C LYS A 135 3.37 16.32 10.90
N THR A 136 2.99 16.05 9.65
CA THR A 136 1.82 16.70 9.04
C THR A 136 0.53 16.32 9.76
N ILE A 137 0.34 15.04 10.07
CA ILE A 137 -0.86 14.56 10.77
C ILE A 137 -0.90 15.10 12.21
N SER A 138 0.24 15.09 12.91
CA SER A 138 0.34 15.64 14.27
C SER A 138 0.03 17.14 14.31
N ASN A 139 0.49 17.91 13.31
CA ASN A 139 0.23 19.34 13.23
C ASN A 139 -1.24 19.64 12.89
N GLU A 140 -1.85 18.87 11.99
CA GLU A 140 -3.29 18.99 11.67
C GLU A 140 -4.18 18.67 12.88
N GLN A 141 -3.85 17.63 13.65
CA GLN A 141 -4.58 17.29 14.88
C GLN A 141 -4.40 18.32 16.00
N LEU A 142 -3.24 19.00 16.06
CA LEU A 142 -3.04 20.13 16.97
C LEU A 142 -3.80 21.39 16.51
N ALA A 143 -3.91 21.62 15.20
CA ALA A 143 -4.63 22.75 14.63
C ALA A 143 -6.16 22.64 14.74
N MET A 144 -6.72 21.42 14.81
CA MET A 144 -8.17 21.19 15.02
C MET A 144 -8.59 21.23 16.50
N ASN A 145 -7.64 21.18 17.43
CA ASN A 145 -7.88 21.18 18.89
C ASN A 145 -7.59 22.54 19.56
N ASN A 146 -7.26 23.57 18.79
CA ASN A 146 -7.08 24.97 19.21
C ASN A 146 -8.14 25.86 18.54
#